data_AF-A0A6A8FKT2-F1
#
_entry.id   AF-A0A6A8FKT2-F1
#
_cell.length_a   1.000
_cell.length_b   1.000
_cell.length_c   1.000
_cell.angle_alpha   90.00
_cell.angle_beta   90.00
_cell.angle_gamma   90.00
#
_symmetry.space_group_name_H-M   'P 1'
#
loop_
_entity.id
_entity.type
_entity.pdbx_description
1 polymer ?
#
loop_
_entity_poly.entity_id
_entity_poly.type
_entity_poly.pdbx_seq_one_letter_code
_entity_poly.pdbx_strand_id
1 'polypeptide(L)'
;MEDYLEVIYELIKQKGYATAVDISESLNVSSPSVTKMLQRLDESKYLRYEKYRGINLTNEGTSVAENIREKHYLLAEFFKMIGVDENTANIDAEGIEHHLHPETLKKLQHFIKGFKK
;
A
#
# COMPACT_ATOMS: atom_id res chain seq x y z
N MET A 1 7.69 3.13 -3.89
CA MET A 1 7.83 3.92 -2.63
C MET A 1 6.55 3.74 -1.84
N GLU A 2 5.42 3.99 -2.50
CA GLU A 2 4.08 3.66 -2.05
C GLU A 2 3.97 2.20 -1.57
N ASP A 3 4.37 1.22 -2.38
CA ASP A 3 4.37 -0.22 -2.02
C ASP A 3 5.19 -0.53 -0.75
N TYR A 4 6.26 0.22 -0.49
CA TYR A 4 7.00 0.06 0.77
C TYR A 4 6.21 0.56 1.96
N LEU A 5 5.53 1.71 1.84
CA LEU A 5 4.71 2.25 2.93
C LEU A 5 3.52 1.34 3.21
N GLU A 6 2.88 0.81 2.17
CA GLU A 6 1.79 -0.14 2.30
C GLU A 6 2.24 -1.44 2.98
N VAL A 7 3.30 -2.09 2.51
CA VAL A 7 3.82 -3.31 3.14
C VAL A 7 4.23 -3.06 4.59
N ILE A 8 4.89 -1.94 4.89
CA ILE A 8 5.25 -1.58 6.27
C ILE A 8 4.00 -1.40 7.12
N TYR A 9 2.98 -0.71 6.60
CA TYR A 9 1.71 -0.48 7.29
C TYR A 9 1.00 -1.80 7.58
N GLU A 10 0.87 -2.70 6.59
CA GLU A 10 0.23 -4.00 6.78
C GLU A 10 0.98 -4.87 7.79
N LEU A 11 2.31 -4.92 7.72
CA LEU A 11 3.13 -5.64 8.70
C LEU A 11 2.91 -5.08 10.11
N ILE A 12 2.98 -3.76 10.30
CA ILE A 12 2.75 -3.14 11.61
C ILE A 12 1.33 -3.43 12.11
N LYS A 13 0.32 -3.38 11.24
CA LYS A 13 -1.08 -3.65 11.60
C LYS A 13 -1.32 -5.11 11.99
N GLN A 14 -0.63 -6.06 11.34
CA GLN A 14 -0.80 -7.49 11.56
C GLN A 14 -0.03 -8.02 12.78
N LYS A 15 1.22 -7.59 12.97
CA LYS A 15 2.11 -8.12 14.03
C LYS A 15 2.68 -7.09 15.01
N GLY A 16 2.39 -5.80 14.81
CA GLY A 16 2.85 -4.70 15.67
C GLY A 16 4.22 -4.12 15.32
N TYR A 17 4.93 -4.68 14.35
CA TYR A 17 6.25 -4.19 13.91
C TYR A 17 6.53 -4.57 12.46
N ALA A 18 7.54 -3.96 11.83
CA ALA A 18 8.07 -4.38 10.54
C ALA A 18 9.59 -4.51 10.62
N THR A 19 10.16 -5.54 9.98
CA THR A 19 11.61 -5.68 9.84
C THR A 19 12.01 -5.60 8.37
N ALA A 20 13.28 -5.27 8.11
CA ALA A 20 13.81 -5.24 6.76
C ALA A 20 13.72 -6.61 6.05
N VAL A 21 13.78 -7.73 6.81
CA VAL A 21 13.64 -9.07 6.25
C VAL A 21 12.23 -9.30 5.74
N ASP A 22 11.22 -8.98 6.56
CA ASP A 22 9.82 -9.16 6.15
C ASP A 22 9.48 -8.32 4.93
N ILE A 23 9.96 -7.07 4.89
CA ILE A 23 9.72 -6.17 3.75
C ILE A 23 10.40 -6.72 2.50
N SER A 24 11.61 -7.27 2.64
CA SER A 24 12.37 -7.89 1.55
C SER A 24 11.62 -9.08 0.95
N GLU A 25 11.05 -9.93 1.81
CA GLU A 25 10.27 -11.10 1.42
C GLU A 25 8.93 -10.70 0.78
N SER A 26 8.18 -9.79 1.41
CA SER A 26 6.88 -9.33 0.90
C SER A 26 6.97 -8.67 -0.47
N LEU A 27 7.98 -7.82 -0.69
CA LEU A 27 8.16 -7.10 -1.95
C LEU A 27 9.03 -7.85 -2.96
N ASN A 28 9.55 -9.03 -2.61
CA ASN A 28 10.49 -9.80 -3.44
C ASN A 28 11.68 -8.94 -3.95
N VAL A 29 12.26 -8.14 -3.06
CA VAL A 29 13.45 -7.29 -3.34
C VAL A 29 14.62 -7.68 -2.44
N SER A 30 15.82 -7.21 -2.75
CA SER A 30 17.01 -7.48 -1.92
C SER A 30 17.07 -6.60 -0.67
N SER A 31 17.62 -7.14 0.43
CA SER A 31 17.76 -6.40 1.70
C SER A 31 18.55 -5.07 1.59
N PRO A 32 19.61 -4.95 0.75
CA PRO A 32 20.25 -3.67 0.49
C PRO A 32 19.30 -2.63 -0.14
N SER A 33 18.44 -3.06 -1.07
CA SER A 33 17.43 -2.19 -1.67
C SER A 33 16.40 -1.71 -0.64
N VAL A 34 15.95 -2.60 0.25
CA VAL A 34 15.07 -2.25 1.37
C VAL A 34 15.72 -1.20 2.26
N THR A 35 16.96 -1.42 2.69
CA THR A 35 17.67 -0.47 3.58
C THR A 35 17.79 0.91 2.94
N LYS A 36 18.15 0.96 1.66
CA LYS A 36 18.23 2.21 0.89
C LYS A 36 16.89 2.91 0.78
N MET A 37 15.79 2.16 0.61
CA MET A 37 14.45 2.74 0.56
C MET A 37 13.98 3.26 1.92
N LEU A 38 14.27 2.53 3.01
CA LEU A 38 13.95 2.97 4.37
C LEU A 38 14.64 4.30 4.70
N GLN A 39 15.91 4.47 4.33
CA GLN A 39 16.62 5.74 4.48
C GLN A 39 15.96 6.88 3.69
N ARG A 40 15.57 6.64 2.44
CA ARG A 40 14.88 7.65 1.63
C ARG A 40 13.51 8.05 2.19
N LEU A 41 12.76 7.09 2.72
CA LEU A 41 11.47 7.33 3.35
C LEU A 41 11.61 8.11 4.66
N ASP A 42 12.67 7.85 5.42
CA ASP A 42 13.05 8.60 6.63
C ASP A 42 13.42 10.05 6.30
N GLU A 43 14.29 10.26 5.30
CA GLU A 43 14.65 11.58 4.77
C GLU A 43 13.42 12.36 4.28
N SER A 44 12.45 11.65 3.71
CA SER A 44 11.17 12.20 3.22
C SER A 44 10.11 12.35 4.31
N LYS A 45 10.43 12.00 5.56
CA LYS A 45 9.55 12.10 6.75
C LYS A 45 8.28 11.24 6.71
N TYR A 46 8.25 10.18 5.90
CA TYR A 46 7.15 9.22 5.90
C TYR A 46 7.28 8.15 6.97
N LEU A 47 8.49 7.92 7.47
CA LEU A 47 8.74 7.01 8.58
C LEU A 47 9.92 7.51 9.40
N ARG A 48 10.14 6.86 10.54
CA ARG A 48 11.36 6.94 11.33
C ARG A 48 12.08 5.60 11.23
N TYR A 49 13.28 5.61 10.67
CA TYR A 49 14.13 4.43 10.56
C TYR A 49 15.38 4.59 11.41
N GLU A 50 15.47 3.77 12.45
CA GLU A 50 16.68 3.68 13.27
C GLU A 50 17.23 2.26 13.21
N LYS A 51 18.50 2.14 12.78
CA LYS A 51 19.18 0.84 12.72
C LYS A 51 19.10 0.16 14.09
N TYR A 52 18.66 -1.11 14.11
CA TYR A 52 18.43 -1.92 15.31
C TYR A 52 17.26 -1.49 16.22
N ARG A 53 16.61 -0.36 15.96
CA ARG A 53 15.48 0.15 16.75
C ARG A 53 14.15 0.07 16.04
N GLY A 54 14.16 -0.28 14.75
CA GLY A 54 12.96 -0.64 14.00
C GLY A 54 12.48 0.46 13.06
N ILE A 55 11.23 0.31 12.63
CA ILE A 55 10.57 1.15 11.62
C ILE A 55 9.25 1.62 12.22
N ASN A 56 9.03 2.93 12.24
CA ASN A 56 7.77 3.52 12.69
C ASN A 56 7.24 4.48 11.63
N LEU A 57 6.02 4.26 11.13
CA LEU A 57 5.38 5.22 10.22
C LEU A 57 5.08 6.53 10.94
N THR A 58 5.25 7.65 10.23
CA THR A 58 4.71 8.93 10.66
C THR A 58 3.23 9.02 10.31
N ASN A 59 2.53 10.05 10.77
CA ASN A 59 1.13 10.28 10.37
C ASN A 59 1.02 10.45 8.85
N GLU A 60 2.00 11.12 8.24
CA GLU A 60 2.09 11.32 6.80
C GLU A 60 2.28 10.00 6.07
N GLY A 61 3.21 9.13 6.52
CA GLY A 61 3.41 7.81 5.92
C GLY A 61 2.20 6.90 6.07
N THR A 62 1.57 6.91 7.24
CA THR A 62 0.32 6.18 7.49
C THR A 62 -0.79 6.65 6.56
N SER A 63 -0.97 7.97 6.39
CA SER A 63 -2.00 8.51 5.50
C SER A 63 -1.78 8.12 4.04
N VAL A 64 -0.53 8.05 3.58
CA VAL A 64 -0.20 7.58 2.22
C VAL A 64 -0.52 6.09 2.09
N ALA A 65 -0.09 5.25 3.04
CA ALA A 65 -0.37 3.82 3.03
C ALA A 65 -1.88 3.52 3.03
N GLU A 66 -2.65 4.23 3.86
CA GLU A 66 -4.11 4.09 3.90
C GLU A 66 -4.77 4.51 2.59
N ASN A 67 -4.27 5.58 1.95
CA ASN A 67 -4.78 6.02 0.67
C ASN A 67 -4.55 4.99 -0.45
N ILE A 68 -3.40 4.33 -0.46
CA ILE A 68 -3.08 3.25 -1.41
C ILE A 68 -4.04 2.08 -1.16
N ARG A 69 -4.12 1.59 0.07
CA ARG A 69 -5.02 0.50 0.45
C ARG A 69 -6.49 0.78 0.09
N GLU A 70 -6.95 2.03 0.25
CA GLU A 70 -8.30 2.43 -0.16
C GLU A 70 -8.49 2.34 -1.68
N LYS A 71 -7.48 2.68 -2.48
CA LYS A 71 -7.49 2.49 -3.94
C LYS A 71 -7.53 1.02 -4.30
N HIS A 72 -6.67 0.19 -3.71
CA HIS A 72 -6.67 -1.26 -3.90
C HIS A 72 -8.07 -1.83 -3.70
N TYR A 73 -8.66 -1.55 -2.53
CA TYR A 73 -9.97 -2.06 -2.16
C TYR A 73 -11.05 -1.62 -3.15
N LEU A 74 -11.03 -0.35 -3.56
CA LEU A 74 -12.01 0.18 -4.49
C LEU A 74 -11.92 -0.49 -5.86
N LEU A 75 -10.71 -0.73 -6.35
CA LEU A 75 -10.48 -1.41 -7.62
C LEU A 75 -10.86 -2.88 -7.56
N ALA A 76 -10.38 -3.59 -6.55
CA ALA A 76 -10.70 -5.00 -6.35
C ALA A 76 -12.22 -5.21 -6.20
N GLU A 77 -12.91 -4.30 -5.51
CA GLU A 77 -14.37 -4.30 -5.44
C GLU A 77 -15.01 -4.06 -6.81
N PHE A 78 -14.56 -3.06 -7.56
CA PHE A 78 -15.08 -2.80 -8.90
C PHE A 78 -14.90 -3.99 -9.83
N PHE A 79 -13.72 -4.61 -9.85
CA PHE A 79 -13.44 -5.78 -10.69
C PHE A 79 -14.33 -6.96 -10.33
N LYS A 80 -14.55 -7.20 -9.04
CA LYS A 80 -15.53 -8.21 -8.58
C LYS A 80 -16.94 -7.90 -9.05
N MET A 81 -17.37 -6.63 -9.03
CA MET A 81 -18.71 -6.24 -9.50
C MET A 81 -18.92 -6.51 -11.00
N ILE A 82 -17.88 -6.43 -11.82
CA ILE A 82 -17.96 -6.73 -13.26
C ILE A 82 -17.71 -8.22 -13.57
N GLY A 83 -17.59 -9.07 -12.53
CA GLY A 83 -17.51 -10.53 -12.67
C GLY A 83 -16.09 -11.11 -12.71
N VAL A 84 -15.07 -10.32 -12.38
CA VAL A 84 -13.70 -10.85 -12.19
C VAL A 84 -13.63 -11.62 -10.87
N ASP A 85 -12.96 -12.77 -10.87
CA ASP A 85 -12.77 -13.55 -9.65
C ASP A 85 -11.89 -12.81 -8.64
N GLU A 86 -11.97 -13.19 -7.37
CA GLU A 86 -11.31 -12.47 -6.28
C GLU A 86 -9.78 -12.42 -6.42
N ASN A 87 -9.13 -13.49 -6.90
CA ASN A 87 -7.67 -13.50 -7.02
C ASN A 87 -7.22 -12.56 -8.12
N THR A 88 -7.84 -12.67 -9.30
CA THR A 88 -7.53 -11.80 -10.44
C THR A 88 -7.83 -10.34 -10.11
N ALA A 89 -8.95 -10.06 -9.44
CA ALA A 89 -9.32 -8.70 -9.02
C ALA A 89 -8.29 -8.05 -8.09
N ASN A 90 -7.72 -8.81 -7.14
CA ASN A 90 -6.67 -8.29 -6.26
C ASN A 90 -5.36 -8.07 -7.02
N ILE A 91 -4.94 -9.01 -7.87
CA ILE A 91 -3.71 -8.88 -8.67
C ILE A 91 -3.78 -7.66 -9.59
N ASP A 92 -4.91 -7.46 -10.26
CA ASP A 92 -5.11 -6.32 -11.16
C ASP A 92 -5.18 -5.00 -10.38
N ALA A 93 -5.80 -4.99 -9.20
CA ALA A 93 -5.87 -3.80 -8.35
C ALA A 93 -4.48 -3.31 -7.91
N GLU A 94 -3.62 -4.23 -7.44
CA GLU A 94 -2.23 -3.95 -7.03
C GLU A 94 -1.42 -3.29 -8.15
N GLY A 95 -1.57 -3.76 -9.40
CA GLY A 95 -0.85 -3.18 -10.54
C GLY A 95 -1.36 -1.79 -10.94
N ILE A 96 -2.65 -1.53 -10.74
CA ILE A 96 -3.33 -0.34 -11.27
C ILE A 96 -3.36 0.81 -10.26
N GLU A 97 -3.40 0.53 -8.97
CA GLU A 97 -3.67 1.54 -7.94
C GLU A 97 -2.69 2.72 -7.90
N HIS A 98 -1.42 2.48 -8.21
CA HIS A 98 -0.37 3.50 -8.24
C HIS A 98 -0.43 4.40 -9.49
N HIS A 99 -1.22 4.02 -10.49
CA HIS A 99 -1.23 4.67 -11.80
C HIS A 99 -2.50 5.48 -12.07
N LEU A 100 -3.48 5.45 -11.16
CA LEU A 100 -4.75 6.13 -11.35
C LEU A 100 -4.70 7.61 -10.99
N HIS A 101 -5.25 8.42 -11.88
CA HIS A 101 -5.52 9.82 -11.59
C HIS A 101 -6.60 9.94 -10.49
N PRO A 102 -6.47 10.89 -9.52
CA PRO A 102 -7.45 11.06 -8.44
C PRO A 102 -8.89 11.29 -8.92
N GLU A 103 -9.06 11.92 -10.09
CA GLU A 103 -10.39 12.11 -10.69
C GLU A 103 -11.06 10.78 -11.04
N THR A 104 -10.33 9.85 -11.66
CA THR A 104 -10.84 8.52 -12.03
C THR A 104 -11.27 7.76 -10.79
N LEU A 105 -10.45 7.78 -9.73
CA LEU A 105 -10.75 7.12 -8.46
C LEU A 105 -12.04 7.67 -7.85
N LYS A 106 -12.20 8.99 -7.83
CA LYS A 106 -13.40 9.65 -7.30
C LYS A 106 -14.67 9.27 -8.07
N LYS A 107 -14.59 9.21 -9.40
CA LYS A 107 -15.71 8.79 -10.25
C LYS A 107 -16.04 7.31 -10.04
N LEU A 108 -15.04 6.46 -9.92
CA LEU A 108 -15.20 5.04 -9.62
C LEU A 108 -15.88 4.83 -8.26
N GLN A 109 -15.45 5.56 -7.24
CA GLN A 109 -16.06 5.51 -5.92
C GLN A 109 -17.54 5.91 -5.93
N HIS A 110 -17.88 6.95 -6.68
CA HIS A 110 -19.27 7.36 -6.85
C HIS A 110 -20.10 6.30 -7.60
N PHE A 111 -19.52 5.71 -8.65
CA PHE A 111 -20.15 4.64 -9.41
C PHE A 111 -20.48 3.44 -8.52
N ILE A 112 -19.51 2.89 -7.78
CA ILE A 112 -19.72 1.74 -6.88
C ILE A 112 -20.79 2.04 -5.82
N LYS A 113 -20.76 3.23 -5.20
CA LYS A 113 -21.79 3.66 -4.23
C LYS A 113 -23.20 3.69 -4.83
N GLY A 114 -23.34 3.94 -6.12
CA GLY A 114 -24.62 3.94 -6.82
C GLY A 114 -25.25 2.55 -6.95
N PHE A 115 -24.43 1.48 -7.05
CA PHE A 115 -24.89 0.09 -7.18
C PHE A 115 -25.19 -0.60 -5.85
N LYS A 116 -24.65 -0.08 -4.74
CA LYS A 116 -24.90 -0.59 -3.38
C LYS A 116 -26.22 -0.10 -2.76
N LYS A 117 -27.13 0.45 -3.57
CA LYS A 117 -28.44 0.96 -3.13
C LYS A 117 -29.52 -0.10 -3.22
#